data_AF-A0AAU5S9I4-F1
#
_entry.id   AF-A0AAU5S9I4-F1
#
_cell.length_a   1.000
_cell.length_b   1.000
_cell.length_c   1.000
_cell.angle_alpha   90.00
_cell.angle_beta   90.00
_cell.angle_gamma   90.00
#
_symmetry.space_group_name_H-M   'P 1'
#
loop_
_entity.id
_entity.type
_entity.pdbx_description
1 polymer ?
#
loop_
_entity_poly.entity_id
_entity_poly.type
_entity_poly.pdbx_seq_one_letter_code
_entity_poly.pdbx_strand_id
1 'polypeptide(L)'
;MADWTEQVITEFRANGGRVGGMFAGADLLLLTTLGARSGLRRTHPIGYARDGDALHVFGSNAGADRHPGWYHNLLAHPQAQVEIGDGADGVRTLAVRARPLAGAERDRAWARQVAAVPAYGEYETRTARTIPVVALHPLDLTAPDADRNRAIAYQLLTVHTELRGQLAALRYGEPATAELAVHCLAFCDALGAHHGTEEAVLPAFDSAFPHLAPVLARLRAEHREVGQELAELRAMVREGAGPAAVRARLDALAAGAEAHFAYEERHLLPALLGEEGARGFGAGSE
;
A
#
# COMPACT_ATOMS: atom_id res chain seq x y z
N MET A 1 1.02 -10.20 -18.13
CA MET A 1 1.30 -10.46 -16.69
C MET A 1 0.41 -9.63 -15.77
N ALA A 2 0.24 -8.32 -16.00
CA ALA A 2 -0.65 -7.48 -15.16
C ALA A 2 -2.06 -8.07 -15.02
N ASP A 3 -2.68 -8.47 -16.12
CA ASP A 3 -4.02 -9.07 -16.14
C ASP A 3 -4.15 -10.33 -15.25
N TRP A 4 -3.16 -11.23 -15.29
CA TRP A 4 -3.18 -12.43 -14.45
C TRP A 4 -3.00 -12.13 -12.95
N THR A 5 -2.09 -11.20 -12.60
CA THR A 5 -1.89 -10.82 -11.19
C THR A 5 -3.14 -10.16 -10.62
N GLU A 6 -3.81 -9.29 -11.38
CA GLU A 6 -5.06 -8.66 -10.96
C GLU A 6 -6.20 -9.67 -10.78
N GLN A 7 -6.29 -10.68 -11.66
CA GLN A 7 -7.25 -11.78 -11.52
C GLN A 7 -7.02 -12.55 -10.20
N VAL A 8 -5.77 -12.90 -9.89
CA VAL A 8 -5.43 -13.60 -8.63
C VAL A 8 -5.76 -12.74 -7.41
N ILE A 9 -5.46 -11.44 -7.44
CA ILE A 9 -5.78 -10.50 -6.35
C ILE A 9 -7.30 -10.39 -6.15
N THR A 10 -8.05 -10.28 -7.25
CA THR A 10 -9.51 -10.19 -7.21
C THR A 10 -10.12 -11.45 -6.64
N GLU A 11 -9.67 -12.63 -7.10
CA GLU A 11 -10.13 -13.92 -6.58
C GLU A 11 -9.80 -14.07 -5.10
N PHE A 12 -8.58 -13.72 -4.69
CA PHE A 12 -8.15 -13.77 -3.29
C PHE A 12 -9.07 -12.95 -2.39
N ARG A 13 -9.35 -11.69 -2.78
CA ARG A 13 -10.21 -10.79 -2.01
C ARG A 13 -11.67 -11.25 -1.97
N ALA A 14 -12.18 -11.79 -3.08
CA ALA A 14 -13.55 -12.29 -3.17
C ALA A 14 -13.78 -13.57 -2.34
N ASN A 15 -12.75 -14.40 -2.19
CA ASN A 15 -12.86 -15.75 -1.62
C ASN A 15 -12.20 -15.89 -0.24
N GLY A 16 -12.13 -14.82 0.55
CA GLY A 16 -11.61 -14.88 1.93
C GLY A 16 -10.14 -15.28 2.01
N GLY A 17 -9.35 -14.89 1.01
CA GLY A 17 -7.91 -15.16 0.91
C GLY A 17 -7.55 -16.49 0.27
N ARG A 18 -8.50 -17.15 -0.43
CA ARG A 18 -8.25 -18.41 -1.15
C ARG A 18 -8.26 -18.19 -2.65
N VAL A 19 -7.37 -18.88 -3.35
CA VAL A 19 -7.25 -18.82 -4.81
C VAL A 19 -7.16 -20.25 -5.35
N GLY A 20 -7.88 -20.54 -6.43
CA GLY A 20 -7.85 -21.81 -7.13
C GLY A 20 -6.63 -21.99 -8.04
N GLY A 21 -6.74 -22.91 -8.99
CA GLY A 21 -5.70 -23.18 -9.99
C GLY A 21 -4.36 -23.58 -9.35
N MET A 22 -3.28 -22.90 -9.74
CA MET A 22 -1.93 -23.19 -9.24
C MET A 22 -1.71 -22.85 -7.76
N PHE A 23 -2.63 -22.11 -7.13
CA PHE A 23 -2.56 -21.75 -5.71
C PHE A 23 -3.56 -22.55 -4.85
N ALA A 24 -4.26 -23.52 -5.42
CA ALA A 24 -5.24 -24.32 -4.69
C ALA A 24 -4.58 -25.03 -3.50
N GLY A 25 -5.07 -24.73 -2.29
CA GLY A 25 -4.55 -25.30 -1.03
C GLY A 25 -3.26 -24.66 -0.50
N ALA A 26 -2.73 -23.63 -1.16
CA ALA A 26 -1.55 -22.91 -0.70
C ALA A 26 -1.90 -21.78 0.27
N ASP A 27 -1.04 -21.56 1.27
CA ASP A 27 -1.07 -20.37 2.12
C ASP A 27 -0.54 -19.17 1.35
N LEU A 28 -1.45 -18.27 0.94
CA LEU A 28 -1.16 -17.07 0.17
C LEU A 28 -1.41 -15.81 1.01
N LEU A 29 -0.58 -14.79 0.79
CA LEU A 29 -0.87 -13.41 1.20
C LEU A 29 -0.69 -12.47 0.01
N LEU A 30 -1.35 -11.32 0.06
CA LEU A 30 -1.04 -10.21 -0.85
C LEU A 30 -0.07 -9.29 -0.14
N LEU A 31 1.15 -9.16 -0.65
CA LEU A 31 2.15 -8.23 -0.15
C LEU A 31 2.10 -6.95 -0.97
N THR A 32 1.81 -5.83 -0.32
CA THR A 32 1.85 -4.50 -0.92
C THR A 32 3.10 -3.75 -0.47
N THR A 33 3.95 -3.39 -1.43
CA THR A 33 5.23 -2.69 -1.22
C THR A 33 5.31 -1.38 -2.03
N LEU A 34 6.20 -0.48 -1.64
CA LEU A 34 6.50 0.78 -2.33
C LEU A 34 7.70 0.57 -3.23
N GLY A 35 7.54 0.88 -4.52
CA GLY A 35 8.61 0.75 -5.49
C GLY A 35 9.84 1.54 -5.08
N ALA A 36 10.97 0.88 -4.81
CA ALA A 36 12.20 1.54 -4.33
C ALA A 36 12.71 2.69 -5.22
N ARG A 37 12.37 2.66 -6.52
CA ARG A 37 12.70 3.73 -7.47
C ARG A 37 11.51 4.59 -7.86
N SER A 38 10.32 4.01 -7.92
CA SER A 38 9.15 4.67 -8.51
C SER A 38 8.21 5.27 -7.49
N GLY A 39 8.34 4.94 -6.20
CA GLY A 39 7.38 5.32 -5.16
C GLY A 39 5.98 4.72 -5.36
N LEU A 40 5.79 3.81 -6.33
CA LEU A 40 4.45 3.26 -6.64
C LEU A 40 4.16 2.02 -5.83
N ARG A 41 2.91 1.87 -5.37
CA ARG A 41 2.41 0.64 -4.75
C ARG A 41 2.50 -0.53 -5.73
N ARG A 42 2.96 -1.66 -5.25
CA ARG A 42 3.05 -2.93 -5.98
C ARG A 42 2.50 -4.03 -5.08
N THR A 43 1.37 -4.60 -5.47
CA THR A 43 0.77 -5.74 -4.78
C THR A 43 1.15 -7.02 -5.49
N HIS A 44 1.65 -8.00 -4.73
CA HIS A 44 2.05 -9.29 -5.23
C HIS A 44 1.43 -10.42 -4.41
N PRO A 45 0.76 -11.40 -5.05
CA PRO A 45 0.40 -12.64 -4.38
C PRO A 45 1.67 -13.45 -4.11
N ILE A 46 1.91 -13.80 -2.85
CA ILE A 46 3.13 -14.50 -2.41
C ILE A 46 2.75 -15.62 -1.45
N GLY A 47 3.32 -16.80 -1.66
CA GLY A 47 3.23 -17.90 -0.71
C GLY A 47 4.01 -17.59 0.57
N TYR A 48 3.44 -17.86 1.73
CA TYR A 48 4.06 -17.56 3.02
C TYR A 48 4.06 -18.76 3.97
N ALA A 49 4.86 -18.67 5.01
CA ALA A 49 4.84 -19.60 6.13
C ALA A 49 4.75 -18.83 7.45
N ARG A 50 4.08 -19.40 8.46
CA ARG A 50 4.02 -18.81 9.81
C ARG A 50 5.20 -19.30 10.66
N ASP A 51 5.81 -18.39 11.41
CA ASP A 51 6.84 -18.69 12.41
C ASP A 51 6.58 -17.84 13.67
N GLY A 52 5.86 -18.42 14.63
CA GLY A 52 5.28 -17.65 15.73
C GLY A 52 4.34 -16.56 15.19
N ASP A 53 4.57 -15.32 15.60
CA ASP A 53 3.80 -14.15 15.14
C ASP A 53 4.29 -13.60 13.79
N ALA A 54 5.45 -14.03 13.31
CA ALA A 54 6.03 -13.55 12.05
C ALA A 54 5.50 -14.33 10.84
N LEU A 55 5.38 -13.64 9.70
CA LEU A 55 5.07 -14.25 8.40
C LEU A 55 6.34 -14.27 7.55
N HIS A 56 6.80 -15.45 7.16
CA HIS A 56 7.97 -15.62 6.30
C HIS A 56 7.54 -15.65 4.83
N VAL A 57 8.13 -14.77 4.02
CA VAL A 57 7.98 -14.75 2.56
C VAL A 57 9.30 -15.07 1.87
N PHE A 58 9.21 -15.69 0.70
CA PHE A 58 10.36 -16.31 0.03
C PHE A 58 10.58 -15.68 -1.34
N GLY A 59 11.74 -15.05 -1.53
CA GLY A 59 12.12 -14.40 -2.81
C GLY A 59 12.56 -15.38 -3.89
N SER A 60 11.79 -16.46 -4.09
CA SER A 60 12.14 -17.56 -4.99
C SER A 60 12.09 -17.15 -6.45
N ASN A 61 11.10 -16.34 -6.85
CA ASN A 61 10.88 -15.91 -8.24
C ASN A 61 10.93 -17.10 -9.22
N ALA A 62 10.34 -18.23 -8.82
CA ALA A 62 10.37 -19.51 -9.54
C ALA A 62 11.78 -20.02 -9.93
N GLY A 63 12.81 -19.64 -9.17
CA GLY A 63 14.21 -20.02 -9.44
C GLY A 63 14.91 -19.14 -10.47
N ALA A 64 14.34 -17.99 -10.86
CA ALA A 64 15.01 -17.07 -11.77
C ALA A 64 16.26 -16.43 -11.12
N ASP A 65 17.25 -16.08 -11.95
CA ASP A 65 18.54 -15.49 -11.49
C ASP A 65 18.44 -14.09 -10.89
N ARG A 66 17.30 -13.43 -11.04
CA ARG A 66 17.03 -12.13 -10.41
C ARG A 66 16.13 -12.26 -9.20
N HIS A 67 16.42 -11.48 -8.17
CA HIS A 67 15.49 -11.27 -7.07
C HIS A 67 14.17 -10.64 -7.59
N PRO A 68 13.04 -10.92 -6.94
CA PRO A 68 11.78 -10.29 -7.30
C PRO A 68 11.78 -8.80 -6.91
N GLY A 69 11.04 -7.97 -7.65
CA GLY A 69 11.00 -6.52 -7.43
C GLY A 69 10.58 -6.13 -6.00
N TRP A 70 9.62 -6.85 -5.42
CA TRP A 70 9.17 -6.62 -4.04
C TRP A 70 10.28 -6.81 -3.01
N TYR A 71 11.30 -7.65 -3.28
CA TYR A 71 12.41 -7.84 -2.34
C TYR A 71 13.26 -6.57 -2.26
N HIS A 72 13.58 -5.97 -3.42
CA HIS A 72 14.29 -4.69 -3.47
C HIS A 72 13.47 -3.56 -2.83
N ASN A 73 12.16 -3.58 -3.01
CA ASN A 73 11.26 -2.63 -2.35
C ASN A 73 11.35 -2.74 -0.82
N LEU A 74 11.29 -3.96 -0.26
CA LEU A 74 11.40 -4.18 1.19
C LEU A 74 12.77 -3.82 1.77
N LEU A 75 13.84 -3.93 0.98
CA LEU A 75 15.17 -3.49 1.41
C LEU A 75 15.26 -1.96 1.52
N ALA A 76 14.62 -1.23 0.61
CA ALA A 76 14.58 0.23 0.65
C ALA A 76 13.57 0.76 1.67
N HIS A 77 12.41 0.11 1.76
CA HIS A 77 11.29 0.47 2.63
C HIS A 77 10.78 -0.77 3.37
N PRO A 78 11.23 -1.02 4.62
CA PRO A 78 10.86 -2.23 5.34
C PRO A 78 9.39 -2.23 5.79
N GLN A 79 8.69 -1.10 5.74
CA GLN A 79 7.26 -1.04 6.02
C GLN A 79 6.48 -1.56 4.82
N ALA A 80 5.51 -2.42 5.07
CA ALA A 80 4.62 -2.95 4.04
C ALA A 80 3.24 -3.23 4.61
N GLN A 81 2.30 -3.53 3.72
CA GLN A 81 0.98 -4.01 4.07
C GLN A 81 0.82 -5.43 3.56
N VAL A 82 0.22 -6.30 4.38
CA VAL A 82 -0.18 -7.64 3.95
C VAL A 82 -1.67 -7.83 4.10
N GLU A 83 -2.29 -8.43 3.10
CA GLU A 83 -3.64 -8.98 3.19
C GLU A 83 -3.53 -10.49 3.37
N ILE A 84 -4.12 -11.03 4.43
CA ILE A 84 -4.13 -12.47 4.70
C ILE A 84 -5.57 -12.97 4.86
N GLY A 85 -5.84 -14.16 4.33
CA GLY A 85 -7.13 -14.82 4.52
C GLY A 85 -7.34 -15.20 5.98
N ASP A 86 -8.56 -14.96 6.45
CA ASP A 86 -9.05 -15.27 7.80
C ASP A 86 -10.17 -16.33 7.77
N GLY A 87 -10.22 -17.13 6.71
CA GLY A 87 -11.28 -18.13 6.55
C GLY A 87 -12.67 -17.49 6.48
N ALA A 88 -13.49 -17.70 7.52
CA ALA A 88 -14.90 -17.26 7.55
C ALA A 88 -15.05 -15.73 7.73
N ASP A 89 -14.03 -15.06 8.28
CA ASP A 89 -14.07 -13.62 8.60
C ASP A 89 -13.52 -12.73 7.47
N GLY A 90 -13.25 -13.33 6.29
CA GLY A 90 -12.85 -12.62 5.08
C GLY A 90 -11.34 -12.41 5.00
N VAL A 91 -10.92 -11.23 4.55
CA VAL A 91 -9.51 -10.86 4.38
C VAL A 91 -9.16 -9.77 5.38
N ARG A 92 -8.14 -10.02 6.20
CA ARG A 92 -7.61 -9.03 7.14
C ARG A 92 -6.38 -8.35 6.59
N THR A 93 -6.27 -7.06 6.85
CA THR A 93 -5.12 -6.24 6.43
C THR A 93 -4.24 -5.91 7.63
N LEU A 94 -2.94 -6.16 7.52
CA LEU A 94 -1.95 -5.90 8.58
C LEU A 94 -0.85 -4.98 8.07
N ALA A 95 -0.47 -4.00 8.89
CA ALA A 95 0.79 -3.30 8.73
C ALA A 95 1.92 -4.20 9.25
N VAL A 96 3.00 -4.32 8.49
CA VAL A 96 4.15 -5.17 8.85
C VAL A 96 5.46 -4.42 8.68
N ARG A 97 6.46 -4.83 9.47
CA ARG A 97 7.86 -4.49 9.27
C ARG A 97 8.62 -5.71 8.75
N ALA A 98 9.23 -5.57 7.59
CA ALA A 98 10.07 -6.56 6.96
C ALA A 98 11.49 -6.56 7.56
N ARG A 99 12.00 -7.77 7.77
CA ARG A 99 13.38 -8.04 8.17
C ARG A 99 13.93 -9.19 7.33
N PRO A 100 14.84 -8.94 6.38
CA PRO A 100 15.56 -10.01 5.69
C PRO A 100 16.29 -10.88 6.72
N LEU A 101 16.12 -12.20 6.60
CA LEU A 101 16.82 -13.16 7.43
C LEU A 101 18.21 -13.43 6.85
N ALA A 102 19.18 -13.73 7.73
CA ALA A 102 20.55 -14.02 7.33
C ALA A 102 21.11 -15.26 8.04
N GLY A 103 22.13 -15.87 7.44
CA GLY A 103 22.86 -17.01 7.98
C GLY A 103 21.95 -18.15 8.47
N ALA A 104 22.26 -18.69 9.64
CA ALA A 104 21.57 -19.85 10.19
C ALA A 104 20.06 -19.62 10.44
N GLU A 105 19.62 -18.38 10.67
CA GLU A 105 18.18 -18.06 10.81
C GLU A 105 17.46 -18.26 9.47
N ARG A 106 18.03 -17.72 8.38
CA ARG A 106 17.51 -17.92 7.02
C ARG A 106 17.49 -19.40 6.64
N ASP A 107 18.58 -20.11 6.92
CA ASP A 107 18.73 -21.50 6.48
C ASP A 107 17.73 -22.43 7.18
N ARG A 108 17.45 -22.19 8.47
CA ARG A 108 16.39 -22.90 9.19
C ARG A 108 15.02 -22.61 8.60
N ALA A 109 14.69 -21.34 8.34
CA ALA A 109 13.41 -20.96 7.74
C ALA A 109 13.24 -21.56 6.35
N TRP A 110 14.30 -21.56 5.54
CA TRP A 110 14.32 -22.16 4.21
C TRP A 110 14.12 -23.68 4.25
N ALA A 111 14.88 -24.38 5.11
CA ALA A 111 14.77 -25.83 5.26
C ALA A 111 13.34 -26.27 5.65
N ARG A 112 12.68 -25.53 6.55
CA ARG A 112 11.27 -25.77 6.89
C ARG A 112 10.35 -25.59 5.69
N GLN A 113 10.57 -24.55 4.89
CA GLN A 113 9.76 -24.31 3.70
C GLN A 113 9.94 -25.39 2.64
N VAL A 114 11.16 -25.86 2.40
CA VAL A 114 11.43 -26.96 1.46
C VAL A 114 10.77 -28.25 1.93
N ALA A 115 10.80 -28.54 3.23
CA ALA A 115 10.13 -29.70 3.79
C ALA A 115 8.60 -29.65 3.64
N ALA A 116 7.99 -28.47 3.79
CA ALA A 116 6.55 -28.28 3.65
C ALA A 116 6.10 -28.21 2.17
N VAL A 117 6.90 -27.59 1.31
CA VAL A 117 6.59 -27.33 -0.10
C VAL A 117 7.82 -27.66 -0.96
N PRO A 118 7.97 -28.92 -1.40
CA PRO A 118 9.16 -29.41 -2.12
C PRO A 118 9.55 -28.61 -3.37
N ALA A 119 8.60 -27.95 -4.03
CA ALA A 119 8.86 -27.07 -5.18
C ALA A 119 9.89 -25.97 -4.89
N TYR A 120 10.01 -25.50 -3.63
CA TYR A 120 11.04 -24.53 -3.25
C TYR A 120 12.46 -25.09 -3.37
N GLY A 121 12.64 -26.39 -3.10
CA GLY A 121 13.92 -27.06 -3.31
C GLY A 121 14.30 -27.11 -4.79
N GLU A 122 13.33 -27.32 -5.68
CA GLU A 122 13.57 -27.26 -7.13
C GLU A 122 13.92 -25.85 -7.62
N TYR A 123 13.42 -24.79 -6.98
CA TYR A 123 13.79 -23.42 -7.35
C TYR A 123 15.23 -23.11 -6.98
N GLU A 124 15.74 -23.67 -5.88
CA GLU A 124 17.13 -23.47 -5.45
C GLU A 124 18.13 -24.09 -6.42
N THR A 125 17.81 -25.23 -7.04
CA THR A 125 18.69 -25.87 -8.02
C THR A 125 18.80 -25.12 -9.35
N ARG A 126 17.86 -24.20 -9.63
CA ARG A 126 17.79 -23.45 -10.89
C ARG A 126 18.57 -22.14 -10.88
N THR A 127 19.17 -21.75 -9.76
CA THR A 127 19.89 -20.48 -9.65
C THR A 127 21.11 -20.57 -8.73
N ALA A 128 22.11 -19.73 -9.00
CA ALA A 128 23.30 -19.63 -8.16
C ALA A 128 23.13 -18.68 -6.96
N ARG A 129 22.07 -17.84 -6.95
CA ARG A 129 21.84 -16.91 -5.84
C ARG A 129 21.24 -17.61 -4.64
N THR A 130 21.60 -17.16 -3.44
CA THR A 130 20.84 -17.52 -2.24
C THR A 130 19.43 -16.93 -2.35
N ILE A 131 18.41 -17.78 -2.29
CA ILE A 131 17.02 -17.32 -2.30
C ILE A 131 16.73 -16.61 -0.96
N PRO A 132 16.38 -15.32 -0.95
CA PRO A 132 16.19 -14.58 0.29
C PRO A 132 14.90 -15.01 0.99
N VAL A 133 14.94 -15.02 2.32
CA VAL A 133 13.79 -15.19 3.19
C VAL A 133 13.61 -13.90 3.96
N VAL A 134 12.39 -13.38 4.00
CA VAL A 134 12.07 -12.14 4.71
C VAL A 134 11.00 -12.44 5.75
N ALA A 135 11.26 -12.09 7.00
CA ALA A 135 10.27 -12.13 8.06
C ALA A 135 9.49 -10.81 8.09
N LEU A 136 8.17 -10.90 8.02
CA LEU A 136 7.24 -9.80 8.14
C LEU A 136 6.64 -9.85 9.56
N HIS A 137 6.95 -8.84 10.35
CA HIS A 137 6.48 -8.72 11.74
C HIS A 137 5.25 -7.82 11.75
N PRO A 138 4.05 -8.32 12.12
CA PRO A 138 2.87 -7.49 12.32
C PRO A 138 3.16 -6.38 13.33
N LEU A 139 2.68 -5.18 13.03
CA LEU A 139 2.84 -4.01 13.88
C LEU A 139 1.58 -3.80 14.72
N ASP A 140 1.77 -3.52 16.01
CA ASP A 140 0.71 -2.99 16.87
C ASP A 140 0.58 -1.49 16.62
N LEU A 141 -0.48 -1.10 15.90
CA LEU A 141 -0.73 0.31 15.59
C LEU A 141 -1.31 1.10 16.77
N THR A 142 -1.59 0.45 17.90
CA THR A 142 -2.07 1.10 19.14
C THR A 142 -0.93 1.53 20.06
N ALA A 143 0.24 0.89 19.96
CA ALA A 143 1.41 1.22 20.76
C ALA A 143 2.14 2.46 20.19
N PRO A 144 2.40 3.52 20.99
CA PRO A 144 3.01 4.75 20.48
C PRO A 144 4.54 4.60 20.33
N ASP A 145 5.00 3.79 19.36
CA ASP A 145 6.42 3.57 19.07
C ASP A 145 6.85 4.06 17.67
N ALA A 146 8.16 4.02 17.43
CA ALA A 146 8.75 4.48 16.17
C ALA A 146 8.42 3.59 14.97
N ASP A 147 8.11 2.30 15.17
CA ASP A 147 7.74 1.40 14.08
C ASP A 147 6.30 1.67 13.63
N ARG A 148 5.38 1.90 14.57
CA ARG A 148 4.05 2.43 14.28
C ARG A 148 4.15 3.73 13.51
N ASN A 149 4.93 4.71 13.99
CA ASN A 149 5.00 6.01 13.33
C ASN A 149 5.53 5.89 11.89
N ARG A 150 6.55 5.06 11.68
CA ARG A 150 7.05 4.76 10.32
C ARG A 150 6.01 4.08 9.45
N ALA A 151 5.22 3.16 10.00
CA ALA A 151 4.15 2.50 9.26
C ALA A 151 3.05 3.49 8.84
N ILE A 152 2.70 4.43 9.71
CA ILE A 152 1.73 5.50 9.38
C ILE A 152 2.29 6.42 8.30
N ALA A 153 3.54 6.88 8.43
CA ALA A 153 4.19 7.71 7.40
C ALA A 153 4.25 7.01 6.04
N TYR A 154 4.55 5.71 6.06
CA TYR A 154 4.59 4.90 4.86
C TYR A 154 3.19 4.75 4.24
N GLN A 155 2.16 4.52 5.05
CA GLN A 155 0.77 4.43 4.58
C GLN A 155 0.32 5.75 3.96
N LEU A 156 0.66 6.88 4.58
CA LEU A 156 0.38 8.22 4.06
C LEU A 156 0.95 8.42 2.65
N LEU A 157 2.27 8.23 2.50
CA LEU A 157 2.97 8.36 1.21
C LEU A 157 2.40 7.41 0.15
N THR A 158 2.08 6.19 0.57
CA THR A 158 1.51 5.11 -0.24
C THR A 158 0.15 5.53 -0.82
N VAL A 159 -0.75 6.03 0.02
CA VAL A 159 -2.09 6.48 -0.39
C VAL A 159 -2.01 7.74 -1.26
N HIS A 160 -1.19 8.72 -0.88
CA HIS A 160 -1.05 9.95 -1.67
C HIS A 160 -0.48 9.70 -3.06
N THR A 161 0.50 8.79 -3.19
CA THR A 161 1.06 8.46 -4.49
C THR A 161 0.01 7.82 -5.41
N GLU A 162 -0.83 6.95 -4.86
CA GLU A 162 -1.93 6.33 -5.60
C GLU A 162 -2.97 7.36 -6.04
N LEU A 163 -3.42 8.22 -5.13
CA LEU A 163 -4.41 9.26 -5.43
C LEU A 163 -3.89 10.26 -6.47
N ARG A 164 -2.62 10.65 -6.40
CA ARG A 164 -1.97 11.46 -7.44
C ARG A 164 -1.96 10.76 -8.80
N GLY A 165 -1.68 9.45 -8.84
CA GLY A 165 -1.73 8.66 -10.05
C GLY A 165 -3.13 8.59 -10.67
N GLN A 166 -4.15 8.38 -9.84
CA GLN A 166 -5.55 8.36 -10.28
C GLN A 166 -6.00 9.75 -10.77
N LEU A 167 -5.63 10.83 -10.09
CA LEU A 167 -5.87 12.20 -10.54
C LEU A 167 -5.22 12.49 -11.90
N ALA A 168 -3.96 12.10 -12.09
CA ALA A 168 -3.27 12.28 -13.36
C ALA A 168 -3.95 11.50 -14.50
N ALA A 169 -4.36 10.26 -14.24
CA ALA A 169 -5.11 9.46 -15.21
C ALA A 169 -6.46 10.08 -15.58
N LEU A 170 -7.17 10.64 -14.61
CA LEU A 170 -8.44 11.35 -14.83
C LEU A 170 -8.29 12.65 -15.62
N ARG A 171 -7.22 13.42 -15.34
CA ARG A 171 -6.98 14.71 -16.00
C ARG A 171 -6.49 14.56 -17.43
N TYR A 172 -5.58 13.62 -17.65
CA TYR A 172 -4.82 13.50 -18.91
C TYR A 172 -5.09 12.22 -19.70
N GLY A 173 -5.89 11.29 -19.18
CA GLY A 173 -6.29 10.08 -19.89
C GLY A 173 -7.33 10.37 -20.99
N GLU A 174 -7.43 9.46 -21.96
CA GLU A 174 -8.46 9.41 -23.00
C GLU A 174 -9.48 8.31 -22.65
N PRO A 175 -10.71 8.65 -22.21
CA PRO A 175 -11.75 7.66 -21.98
C PRO A 175 -13.04 7.91 -22.79
N ALA A 176 -13.74 6.84 -23.12
CA ALA A 176 -15.15 6.90 -23.52
C ALA A 176 -15.99 7.39 -22.31
N THR A 177 -16.99 8.24 -22.55
CA THR A 177 -17.69 9.02 -21.51
C THR A 177 -18.32 8.18 -20.38
N ALA A 178 -18.82 6.98 -20.67
CA ALA A 178 -19.37 6.07 -19.66
C ALA A 178 -18.31 5.42 -18.76
N GLU A 179 -17.13 5.13 -19.31
CA GLU A 179 -15.99 4.56 -18.59
C GLU A 179 -15.36 5.63 -17.67
N LEU A 180 -15.35 6.89 -18.11
CA LEU A 180 -14.92 8.03 -17.30
C LEU A 180 -15.81 8.25 -16.08
N ALA A 181 -17.13 8.16 -16.21
CA ALA A 181 -18.04 8.36 -15.09
C ALA A 181 -17.85 7.30 -13.99
N VAL A 182 -17.67 6.03 -14.38
CA VAL A 182 -17.36 4.94 -13.43
C VAL A 182 -16.00 5.18 -12.76
N HIS A 183 -14.98 5.58 -13.54
CA HIS A 183 -13.65 5.88 -13.01
C HIS A 183 -13.65 7.08 -12.04
N CYS A 184 -14.36 8.16 -12.38
CA CYS A 184 -14.52 9.33 -11.52
C CYS A 184 -15.21 8.97 -10.20
N LEU A 185 -16.28 8.16 -10.24
CA LEU A 185 -16.99 7.75 -9.03
C LEU A 185 -16.12 6.86 -8.13
N ALA A 186 -15.40 5.89 -8.71
CA ALA A 186 -14.46 5.04 -7.97
C ALA A 186 -13.33 5.84 -7.32
N PHE A 187 -12.76 6.82 -8.03
CA PHE A 187 -11.77 7.74 -7.48
C PHE A 187 -12.35 8.55 -6.31
N CYS A 188 -13.54 9.13 -6.48
CA CYS A 188 -14.18 9.89 -5.40
C CYS A 188 -14.44 9.02 -4.17
N ASP A 189 -14.79 7.74 -4.37
CA ASP A 189 -15.00 6.76 -3.30
C ASP A 189 -13.70 6.46 -2.54
N ALA A 190 -12.59 6.23 -3.25
CA ALA A 190 -11.28 6.02 -2.65
C ALA A 190 -10.78 7.27 -1.89
N LEU A 191 -10.86 8.45 -2.52
CA LEU A 191 -10.43 9.71 -1.90
C LEU A 191 -11.28 10.07 -0.68
N GLY A 192 -12.60 9.88 -0.77
CA GLY A 192 -13.52 10.08 0.36
C GLY A 192 -13.25 9.12 1.52
N ALA A 193 -12.94 7.85 1.24
CA ALA A 193 -12.62 6.87 2.28
C ALA A 193 -11.34 7.25 3.04
N HIS A 194 -10.30 7.73 2.34
CA HIS A 194 -9.06 8.22 2.95
C HIS A 194 -9.32 9.40 3.90
N HIS A 195 -9.97 10.47 3.42
CA HIS A 195 -10.23 11.65 4.24
C HIS A 195 -11.22 11.40 5.39
N GLY A 196 -12.15 10.44 5.23
CA GLY A 196 -13.04 10.02 6.32
C GLY A 196 -12.34 9.17 7.39
N THR A 197 -11.43 8.29 6.97
CA THR A 197 -10.70 7.39 7.89
C THR A 197 -9.71 8.16 8.76
N GLU A 198 -9.07 9.19 8.21
CA GLU A 198 -8.09 10.00 8.94
C GLU A 198 -8.72 10.84 10.05
N GLU A 199 -9.95 11.34 9.86
CA GLU A 199 -10.68 12.04 10.92
C GLU A 199 -10.84 11.17 12.18
N ALA A 200 -10.93 9.84 12.01
CA ALA A 200 -10.98 8.89 13.12
C ALA A 200 -9.61 8.63 13.79
N VAL A 201 -8.50 8.87 13.09
CA VAL A 201 -7.13 8.59 13.56
C VAL A 201 -6.44 9.84 14.11
N LEU A 202 -6.76 11.04 13.62
CA LEU A 202 -6.15 12.30 14.05
C LEU A 202 -6.27 12.61 15.57
N PRO A 203 -7.31 12.19 16.32
CA PRO A 203 -7.32 12.34 17.78
C PRO A 203 -6.16 11.63 18.48
N ALA A 204 -5.70 10.49 17.95
CA ALA A 204 -4.52 9.80 18.47
C ALA A 204 -3.21 10.58 18.21
N PHE A 205 -3.20 11.42 17.16
CA PHE A 205 -2.09 12.31 16.86
C PHE A 205 -2.02 13.51 17.81
N ASP A 206 -3.15 14.07 18.26
CA ASP A 206 -3.15 15.20 19.19
C ASP A 206 -2.41 14.85 20.50
N SER A 207 -2.56 13.60 20.96
CA SER A 207 -1.88 13.12 22.17
C SER A 207 -0.39 12.83 21.92
N ALA A 208 -0.06 12.25 20.77
CA ALA A 208 1.31 11.82 20.45
C ALA A 208 2.22 12.97 19.97
N PHE A 209 1.65 13.98 19.30
CA PHE A 209 2.38 15.10 18.71
C PHE A 209 1.71 16.45 19.01
N PRO A 210 1.68 16.93 20.27
CA PRO A 210 0.96 18.15 20.65
C PRO A 210 1.42 19.40 19.90
N HIS A 211 2.70 19.45 19.50
CA HIS A 211 3.28 20.56 18.73
C HIS A 211 2.68 20.69 17.31
N LEU A 212 2.01 19.66 16.80
CA LEU A 212 1.33 19.68 15.51
C LEU A 212 -0.11 20.20 15.59
N ALA A 213 -0.61 20.62 16.76
CA ALA A 213 -2.02 21.04 16.89
C ALA A 213 -2.49 22.06 15.83
N PRO A 214 -1.72 23.12 15.48
CA PRO A 214 -2.11 24.04 14.40
C PRO A 214 -2.14 23.38 13.01
N VAL A 215 -1.23 22.43 12.77
CA VAL A 215 -1.17 21.65 11.53
C VAL A 215 -2.39 20.75 11.42
N LEU A 216 -2.70 19.97 12.47
CA LEU A 216 -3.83 19.05 12.51
C LEU A 216 -5.16 19.80 12.41
N ALA A 217 -5.29 20.99 13.00
CA ALA A 217 -6.47 21.83 12.86
C ALA A 217 -6.70 22.27 11.40
N ARG A 218 -5.63 22.64 10.69
CA ARG A 218 -5.70 22.97 9.26
C ARG A 218 -6.05 21.75 8.41
N LEU A 219 -5.41 20.60 8.63
CA LEU A 219 -5.69 19.37 7.89
C LEU A 219 -7.16 18.96 8.00
N ARG A 220 -7.74 19.02 9.20
CA ARG A 220 -9.18 18.75 9.41
C ARG A 220 -10.08 19.71 8.62
N ALA A 221 -9.69 20.98 8.50
CA ALA A 221 -10.45 21.94 7.69
C ALA A 221 -10.37 21.59 6.20
N GLU A 222 -9.17 21.29 5.71
CA GLU A 222 -8.94 20.88 4.31
C GLU A 222 -9.64 19.55 3.98
N HIS A 223 -9.69 18.57 4.89
CA HIS A 223 -10.43 17.31 4.69
C HIS A 223 -11.93 17.55 4.50
N ARG A 224 -12.53 18.46 5.30
CA ARG A 224 -13.95 18.81 5.15
C ARG A 224 -14.21 19.51 3.82
N GLU A 225 -13.32 20.41 3.40
CA GLU A 225 -13.42 21.10 2.12
C GLU A 225 -13.33 20.10 0.96
N VAL A 226 -12.29 19.26 0.91
CA VAL A 226 -12.16 18.20 -0.11
C VAL A 226 -13.37 17.27 -0.11
N GLY A 227 -13.90 16.91 1.06
CA GLY A 227 -15.12 16.11 1.19
C GLY A 227 -16.36 16.76 0.54
N GLN A 228 -16.52 18.08 0.68
CA GLN A 228 -17.58 18.85 0.01
C GLN A 228 -17.37 18.89 -1.51
N GLU A 229 -16.14 19.16 -1.94
CA GLU A 229 -15.76 19.25 -3.35
C GLU A 229 -16.02 17.91 -4.09
N LEU A 230 -15.72 16.79 -3.42
CA LEU A 230 -16.03 15.45 -3.90
C LEU A 230 -17.52 15.16 -4.00
N ALA A 231 -18.31 15.60 -3.03
CA ALA A 231 -19.76 15.41 -3.03
C ALA A 231 -20.40 16.17 -4.21
N GLU A 232 -19.96 17.39 -4.47
CA GLU A 232 -20.40 18.19 -5.62
C GLU A 232 -20.03 17.55 -6.95
N LEU A 233 -18.78 17.12 -7.13
CA LEU A 233 -18.34 16.47 -8.36
C LEU A 233 -19.14 15.19 -8.64
N ARG A 234 -19.42 14.38 -7.61
CA ARG A 234 -20.30 13.19 -7.73
C ARG A 234 -21.72 13.57 -8.16
N ALA A 235 -22.29 14.62 -7.59
CA ALA A 235 -23.62 15.10 -7.97
C ALA A 235 -23.66 15.53 -9.44
N MET A 236 -22.69 16.34 -9.87
CA MET A 236 -22.54 16.77 -11.27
C MET A 236 -22.47 15.59 -12.24
N VAL A 237 -21.69 14.55 -11.92
CA VAL A 237 -21.58 13.34 -12.76
C VAL A 237 -22.90 12.58 -12.82
N ARG A 238 -23.61 12.42 -11.68
CA ARG A 238 -24.90 11.72 -11.61
C ARG A 238 -26.03 12.45 -12.33
N GLU A 239 -26.01 13.78 -12.28
CA GLU A 239 -27.02 14.64 -12.91
C GLU A 239 -26.77 14.88 -14.40
N GLY A 240 -25.66 14.36 -14.94
CA GLY A 240 -25.32 14.49 -16.36
C GLY A 240 -24.84 15.89 -16.75
N ALA A 241 -24.12 16.57 -15.86
CA ALA A 241 -23.52 17.87 -16.15
C ALA A 241 -22.60 17.82 -17.38
N GLY A 242 -22.49 18.94 -18.10
CA GLY A 242 -21.71 19.01 -19.33
C GLY A 242 -20.22 18.66 -19.13
N PRO A 243 -19.56 17.96 -20.07
CA PRO A 243 -18.18 17.49 -19.90
C PRO A 243 -17.16 18.57 -19.55
N ALA A 244 -17.32 19.80 -20.08
CA ALA A 244 -16.45 20.92 -19.77
C ALA A 244 -16.58 21.39 -18.31
N ALA A 245 -17.80 21.38 -17.75
CA ALA A 245 -18.04 21.75 -16.35
C ALA A 245 -17.46 20.69 -15.40
N VAL A 246 -17.66 19.41 -15.71
CA VAL A 246 -17.07 18.30 -14.95
C VAL A 246 -15.54 18.36 -14.98
N ARG A 247 -14.94 18.65 -16.14
CA ARG A 247 -13.47 18.77 -16.26
C ARG A 247 -12.91 19.94 -15.45
N ALA A 248 -13.54 21.12 -15.53
CA ALA A 248 -13.12 22.27 -14.73
C ALA A 248 -13.21 21.99 -13.21
N ARG A 249 -14.28 21.31 -12.77
CA ARG A 249 -14.46 20.90 -11.38
C ARG A 249 -13.38 19.91 -10.94
N LEU A 250 -13.09 18.92 -11.78
CA LEU A 250 -12.04 17.93 -11.54
C LEU A 250 -10.66 18.57 -11.45
N ASP A 251 -10.32 19.52 -12.33
CA ASP A 251 -9.04 20.22 -12.28
C ASP A 251 -8.88 21.05 -10.99
N ALA A 252 -9.94 21.71 -10.53
CA ALA A 252 -9.93 22.44 -9.26
C ALA A 252 -9.74 21.49 -8.07
N LEU A 253 -10.50 20.38 -8.03
CA LEU A 253 -10.36 19.35 -7.01
C LEU A 253 -8.94 18.77 -7.00
N ALA A 254 -8.37 18.46 -8.17
CA ALA A 254 -7.04 17.91 -8.29
C ALA A 254 -5.97 18.85 -7.74
N ALA A 255 -6.05 20.15 -8.09
CA ALA A 255 -5.12 21.16 -7.58
C ALA A 255 -5.22 21.30 -6.05
N GLY A 256 -6.44 21.31 -5.50
CA GLY A 256 -6.67 21.33 -4.06
C GLY A 256 -6.11 20.10 -3.34
N ALA A 257 -6.41 18.91 -3.85
CA ALA A 257 -5.94 17.64 -3.31
C ALA A 257 -4.41 17.53 -3.36
N GLU A 258 -3.76 17.87 -4.48
CA GLU A 258 -2.30 17.85 -4.60
C GLU A 258 -1.62 18.81 -3.61
N ALA A 259 -2.17 20.02 -3.43
CA ALA A 259 -1.67 21.00 -2.48
C ALA A 259 -1.83 20.52 -1.02
N HIS A 260 -2.98 19.90 -0.72
CA HIS A 260 -3.29 19.30 0.56
C HIS A 260 -2.34 18.14 0.88
N PHE A 261 -2.17 17.16 -0.02
CA PHE A 261 -1.23 16.04 0.16
C PHE A 261 0.20 16.53 0.43
N ALA A 262 0.65 17.53 -0.33
CA ALA A 262 1.97 18.12 -0.14
C ALA A 262 2.10 18.84 1.21
N TYR A 263 1.02 19.48 1.69
CA TYR A 263 1.01 20.11 3.01
C TYR A 263 1.10 19.07 4.12
N GLU A 264 0.30 18.01 4.04
CA GLU A 264 0.32 16.93 5.02
C GLU A 264 1.68 16.22 5.07
N GLU A 265 2.23 15.84 3.92
CA GLU A 265 3.55 15.20 3.83
C GLU A 265 4.64 16.06 4.46
N ARG A 266 4.66 17.37 4.15
CA ARG A 266 5.66 18.30 4.70
C ARG A 266 5.63 18.41 6.22
N HIS A 267 4.48 18.26 6.85
CA HIS A 267 4.33 18.53 8.28
C HIS A 267 4.21 17.26 9.14
N LEU A 268 3.61 16.19 8.61
CA LEU A 268 3.44 14.94 9.35
C LEU A 268 4.65 14.01 9.21
N LEU A 269 5.28 13.92 8.03
CA LEU A 269 6.39 12.98 7.82
C LEU A 269 7.59 13.26 8.74
N PRO A 270 8.04 14.51 8.96
CA PRO A 270 9.15 14.77 9.88
C PRO A 270 8.84 14.31 11.32
N ALA A 271 7.61 14.50 11.79
CA ALA A 271 7.20 14.08 13.12
C ALA A 271 7.09 12.55 13.24
N LEU A 272 6.60 11.89 12.19
CA LEU A 272 6.44 10.43 12.17
C LEU A 272 7.76 9.68 11.95
N LEU A 273 8.67 10.24 11.17
CA LEU A 273 9.92 9.57 10.76
C LEU A 273 11.13 9.97 11.62
N GLY A 274 11.07 11.11 12.31
CA GLY A 274 12.23 11.71 12.98
C GLY A 274 13.26 12.29 12.00
N GLU A 275 14.34 12.89 12.53
CA GLU A 275 15.34 13.61 11.73
C GLU A 275 16.08 12.75 10.69
N GLU A 276 16.23 11.44 10.93
CA GLU A 276 16.94 10.52 10.03
C GLU A 276 16.04 10.01 8.88
N GLY A 277 14.74 9.80 9.12
CA GLY A 277 13.84 9.23 8.12
C GLY A 277 13.38 10.23 7.05
N ALA A 278 13.32 11.53 7.36
CA ALA A 278 12.94 12.58 6.40
C ALA A 278 13.88 12.67 5.17
N ARG A 279 15.16 12.27 5.32
CA ARG A 279 16.16 12.28 4.23
C ARG A 279 15.99 11.13 3.23
N GLY A 280 15.37 10.02 3.64
CA GLY A 280 15.21 8.83 2.80
C GLY A 280 14.07 8.91 1.78
N PHE A 281 13.09 9.80 2.00
CA PHE A 281 11.90 9.94 1.15
C PHE A 281 11.91 11.19 0.25
N GLY A 282 12.84 12.14 0.49
CA GLY A 282 12.89 13.44 -0.22
C GLY A 282 13.91 13.53 -1.38
N ALA A 283 14.73 12.51 -1.62
CA ALA A 283 15.75 12.56 -2.68
C ALA A 283 15.19 12.06 -4.02
N GLY A 284 14.31 12.86 -4.62
CA GLY A 284 13.69 12.55 -5.91
C GLY A 284 13.04 13.76 -6.56
N SER A 285 13.70 14.92 -6.54
CA SER A 285 13.36 16.04 -7.41
C SER A 285 14.56 17.00 -7.55
N GLU A 286 15.48 16.64 -8.43
CA GLU A 286 16.24 17.58 -9.28
C GLU A 286 16.35 16.98 -10.68
#